data_AF-A0A150B362-F1
#
_entry.id   AF-A0A150B362-F1
#
_cell.length_a   1.000
_cell.length_b   1.000
_cell.length_c   1.000
_cell.angle_alpha   90.00
_cell.angle_beta   90.00
_cell.angle_gamma   90.00
#
_symmetry.space_group_name_H-M   'P 1'
#
loop_
_entity.id
_entity.type
_entity.pdbx_description
1 polymer ?
#
loop_
_entity_poly.entity_id
_entity_poly.type
_entity_poly.pdbx_seq_one_letter_code
_entity_poly.pdbx_strand_id
1 'polypeptide(L)'
;MKALRYKKTWCKKKKSKNNIQLQQRALEKKKKEKQVNDLQKQKNKLHDLLEKGVYDIGTFLERQKSIVIRLKTTQEEIEQLEHEIKDVLEREKHIHQFVPRIKNILEAYYATEDIEKKNCLLKSVLEKVTY
;
A
#
# COMPACT_ATOMS: atom_id res chain seq x y z
N MET A 1 24.10 26.42 6.69
CA MET A 1 23.62 25.49 7.75
C MET A 1 22.11 25.51 8.04
N LYS A 2 21.41 26.67 8.05
CA LYS A 2 19.96 26.73 8.38
C LYS A 2 19.04 25.96 7.40
N ALA A 3 19.29 26.02 6.09
CA ALA A 3 18.49 25.33 5.07
C ALA A 3 18.55 23.79 5.15
N LEU A 4 19.73 23.22 5.42
CA LEU A 4 19.92 21.78 5.64
C LEU A 4 19.17 21.29 6.89
N ARG A 5 19.16 22.11 7.95
CA ARG A 5 18.45 21.82 9.20
C ARG A 5 16.93 21.86 9.01
N TYR A 6 16.43 22.83 8.24
CA TYR A 6 15.01 22.93 7.85
C TYR A 6 14.56 21.76 6.95
N LYS A 7 15.35 21.37 5.95
CA LYS A 7 15.05 20.21 5.10
C LYS A 7 14.97 18.92 5.94
N LYS A 8 15.88 18.76 6.91
CA LYS A 8 15.91 17.59 7.82
C LYS A 8 14.70 17.54 8.74
N THR A 9 14.24 18.67 9.29
CA THR A 9 13.03 18.72 10.14
C THR A 9 11.75 18.50 9.33
N TRP A 10 11.67 19.04 8.11
CA TRP A 10 10.56 18.80 7.19
C TRP A 10 10.44 17.31 6.80
N CYS A 11 11.56 16.65 6.44
CA CYS A 11 11.55 15.21 6.17
C CYS A 11 11.12 14.38 7.38
N LYS A 12 11.55 14.75 8.60
CA LYS A 12 11.11 14.08 9.84
C LYS A 12 9.60 14.22 10.08
N LYS A 13 9.04 15.42 9.90
CA LYS A 13 7.59 15.66 10.03
C LYS A 13 6.80 14.87 8.98
N LYS A 14 7.25 14.84 7.73
CA LYS A 14 6.60 14.09 6.64
C LYS A 14 6.59 12.58 6.92
N LYS A 15 7.71 12.02 7.40
CA LYS A 15 7.80 10.60 7.80
C LYS A 15 6.86 10.25 8.96
N SER A 16 6.78 11.11 9.98
CA SER A 16 5.84 10.90 11.09
C SER A 16 4.38 10.88 10.61
N LYS A 17 4.01 11.82 9.73
CA LYS A 17 2.66 11.86 9.13
C LYS A 17 2.34 10.60 8.31
N ASN A 18 3.27 10.13 7.48
CA ASN A 18 3.10 8.90 6.72
C ASN A 18 2.94 7.67 7.61
N ASN A 19 3.71 7.56 8.70
CA ASN A 19 3.62 6.44 9.64
C ASN A 19 2.23 6.39 10.30
N ILE A 20 1.73 7.53 10.79
CA ILE A 20 0.38 7.62 11.37
C ILE A 20 -0.68 7.18 10.33
N GLN A 21 -0.55 7.64 9.08
CA GLN A 21 -1.48 7.27 8.01
C GLN A 21 -1.43 5.77 7.69
N LEU A 22 -0.24 5.17 7.66
CA LEU A 22 -0.06 3.72 7.48
C LEU A 22 -0.68 2.93 8.61
N GLN A 23 -0.49 3.35 9.86
CA GLN A 23 -1.09 2.72 11.04
C GLN A 23 -2.63 2.78 11.00
N GLN A 24 -3.19 3.92 10.61
CA GLN A 24 -4.64 4.09 10.47
C GLN A 24 -5.19 3.15 9.39
N ARG A 25 -4.58 3.11 8.21
CA ARG A 25 -4.98 2.22 7.11
C ARG A 25 -4.84 0.74 7.48
N ALA A 26 -3.79 0.36 8.18
CA ALA A 26 -3.61 -1.01 8.67
C ALA A 26 -4.70 -1.41 9.67
N LEU A 27 -5.10 -0.49 10.57
CA LEU A 27 -6.20 -0.71 11.50
C LEU A 27 -7.54 -0.86 10.75
N GLU A 28 -7.77 0.00 9.75
CA GLU A 28 -8.97 -0.05 8.91
C GLU A 28 -9.08 -1.36 8.14
N LYS A 29 -7.98 -1.78 7.49
CA LYS A 29 -7.89 -3.10 6.83
C LYS A 29 -8.26 -4.22 7.80
N LYS A 30 -7.68 -4.23 9.00
CA LYS A 30 -7.99 -5.25 10.02
C LYS A 30 -9.47 -5.27 10.42
N LYS A 31 -10.12 -4.10 10.48
CA LYS A 31 -11.57 -4.02 10.74
C LYS A 31 -12.37 -4.61 9.58
N LYS A 32 -11.99 -4.33 8.34
CA LYS A 32 -12.64 -4.88 7.14
C LYS A 32 -12.45 -6.40 7.03
N GLU A 33 -11.27 -6.93 7.33
CA GLU A 33 -11.02 -8.37 7.41
C GLU A 33 -11.92 -9.05 8.46
N LYS A 34 -12.09 -8.41 9.62
CA LYS A 34 -13.04 -8.90 10.64
C LYS A 34 -14.48 -8.89 10.11
N GLN A 35 -14.88 -7.84 9.40
CA GLN A 35 -16.19 -7.74 8.78
C GLN A 35 -16.43 -8.85 7.74
N VAL A 36 -15.42 -9.19 6.92
CA VAL A 36 -15.49 -10.33 5.99
C VAL A 36 -15.73 -11.64 6.74
N ASN A 37 -14.98 -11.88 7.82
CA ASN A 37 -15.18 -13.09 8.63
C ASN A 37 -16.59 -13.16 9.24
N ASP A 38 -17.12 -12.03 9.73
CA ASP A 38 -18.46 -11.99 10.30
C ASP A 38 -19.55 -12.17 9.23
N LEU A 39 -19.36 -11.63 8.02
CA LEU A 39 -20.22 -11.91 6.86
C LEU A 39 -20.19 -13.38 6.44
N GLN A 40 -19.02 -14.03 6.48
CA GLN A 40 -18.89 -15.45 6.19
C GLN A 40 -19.64 -16.31 7.22
N LYS A 41 -19.58 -15.95 8.51
CA LYS A 41 -20.39 -16.60 9.55
C LYS A 41 -21.89 -16.38 9.32
N GLN A 42 -22.30 -15.18 8.90
CA GLN A 42 -23.69 -14.90 8.55
C GLN A 42 -24.17 -15.76 7.38
N LYS A 43 -23.32 -15.95 6.36
CA LYS A 43 -23.60 -16.86 5.24
C LYS A 43 -23.84 -18.29 5.72
N ASN A 44 -22.98 -18.82 6.59
CA ASN A 44 -23.15 -20.17 7.13
C ASN A 44 -24.46 -20.31 7.91
N LYS A 45 -24.76 -19.35 8.81
CA LYS A 45 -26.02 -19.32 9.55
C LYS A 45 -27.26 -19.24 8.64
N LEU A 46 -27.13 -18.57 7.49
CA LEU A 46 -28.23 -18.47 6.53
C LEU A 46 -28.61 -19.84 5.97
N HIS A 47 -27.62 -20.71 5.72
CA HIS A 47 -27.86 -22.12 5.32
C HIS A 47 -28.57 -22.90 6.43
N ASP A 48 -28.08 -22.81 7.68
CA ASP A 48 -28.70 -23.49 8.82
C ASP A 48 -30.18 -23.09 9.02
N LEU A 49 -30.53 -21.82 8.78
CA LEU A 49 -31.88 -21.31 8.92
C LEU A 49 -32.82 -21.79 7.81
N LEU A 50 -32.30 -21.98 6.60
CA LEU A 50 -33.06 -22.59 5.49
C LEU A 50 -33.33 -24.07 5.78
N GLU A 51 -32.31 -24.82 6.24
CA GLU A 51 -32.44 -26.26 6.58
C GLU A 51 -33.44 -26.51 7.71
N LYS A 52 -33.53 -25.58 8.67
CA LYS A 52 -34.52 -25.60 9.76
C LYS A 52 -35.92 -25.12 9.32
N GLY A 53 -36.09 -24.69 8.09
CA GLY A 53 -37.36 -24.17 7.56
C GLY A 53 -37.78 -22.83 8.16
N VAL A 54 -36.86 -22.09 8.81
CA VAL A 54 -37.15 -20.76 9.39
C VAL A 54 -37.28 -19.71 8.28
N TYR A 55 -36.55 -19.89 7.18
CA TYR A 55 -36.66 -19.06 5.99
C TYR A 55 -37.24 -19.83 4.82
N ASP A 56 -38.06 -19.16 4.02
CA ASP A 56 -38.44 -19.63 2.70
C ASP A 56 -37.30 -19.41 1.69
N ILE A 57 -37.41 -20.08 0.54
CA ILE A 57 -36.40 -20.04 -0.52
C ILE A 57 -36.20 -18.61 -1.06
N GLY A 58 -37.27 -17.82 -1.17
CA GLY A 58 -37.19 -16.43 -1.64
C GLY A 58 -36.38 -15.56 -0.69
N THR A 59 -36.73 -15.58 0.61
CA THR A 59 -35.98 -14.85 1.64
C THR A 59 -34.51 -15.29 1.69
N PHE A 60 -34.24 -16.59 1.58
CA PHE A 60 -32.87 -17.11 1.53
C PHE A 60 -32.08 -16.54 0.35
N LEU A 61 -32.64 -16.58 -0.85
CA LEU A 61 -31.96 -16.09 -2.06
C LEU A 61 -31.67 -14.59 -2.00
N GLU A 62 -32.61 -13.78 -1.50
CA GLU A 62 -32.40 -12.34 -1.32
C GLU A 62 -31.28 -12.04 -0.31
N ARG A 63 -31.31 -12.69 0.86
CA ARG A 63 -30.28 -12.53 1.90
C ARG A 63 -28.93 -13.02 1.42
N GLN A 64 -28.89 -14.15 0.70
CA GLN A 64 -27.67 -14.72 0.14
C GLN A 64 -27.04 -13.77 -0.88
N LYS A 65 -27.84 -13.20 -1.80
CA LYS A 65 -27.36 -12.19 -2.75
C LYS A 65 -26.80 -10.97 -2.03
N SER A 66 -27.50 -10.43 -1.03
CA SER A 66 -27.04 -9.29 -0.25
C SER A 66 -25.71 -9.55 0.45
N ILE A 67 -25.54 -10.72 1.08
CA ILE A 67 -24.29 -11.10 1.74
C ILE A 67 -23.14 -11.22 0.73
N VAL A 68 -23.39 -11.84 -0.43
CA VAL A 68 -22.37 -11.98 -1.49
C VAL A 68 -21.92 -10.63 -2.02
N ILE A 69 -22.86 -9.71 -2.28
CA ILE A 69 -22.53 -8.34 -2.73
C ILE A 69 -21.66 -7.65 -1.67
N ARG A 70 -22.07 -7.70 -0.40
CA ARG A 70 -21.32 -7.08 0.71
C ARG A 70 -19.93 -7.69 0.87
N LEU A 71 -19.79 -9.01 0.73
CA LEU A 71 -18.49 -9.69 0.76
C LEU A 71 -17.60 -9.18 -0.36
N LYS A 72 -18.11 -9.12 -1.59
CA LYS A 72 -17.36 -8.64 -2.75
C LYS A 72 -16.89 -7.20 -2.55
N THR A 73 -17.79 -6.29 -2.18
CA THR A 73 -17.45 -4.88 -1.93
C THR A 73 -16.43 -4.73 -0.80
N THR A 74 -16.59 -5.47 0.30
CA THR A 74 -15.65 -5.39 1.43
C THR A 74 -14.26 -5.93 1.02
N GLN A 75 -14.21 -6.94 0.15
CA GLN A 75 -12.95 -7.49 -0.37
C GLN A 75 -12.24 -6.50 -1.31
N GLU A 76 -12.98 -5.85 -2.22
CA GLU A 76 -12.46 -4.81 -3.10
C GLU A 76 -11.88 -3.63 -2.29
N GLU A 77 -12.55 -3.22 -1.21
CA GLU A 77 -12.04 -2.18 -0.30
C GLU A 77 -10.74 -2.60 0.41
N ILE A 78 -10.61 -3.89 0.79
CA ILE A 78 -9.36 -4.42 1.38
C ILE A 78 -8.23 -4.35 0.36
N GLU A 79 -8.46 -4.81 -0.87
CA GLU A 79 -7.47 -4.77 -1.94
C GLU A 79 -7.01 -3.34 -2.25
N GLN A 80 -7.94 -2.38 -2.26
CA GLN A 80 -7.61 -0.96 -2.42
C GLN A 80 -6.74 -0.47 -1.26
N LEU A 81 -7.08 -0.78 -0.01
CA LEU A 81 -6.29 -0.40 1.16
C LEU A 81 -4.88 -1.01 1.11
N GLU A 82 -4.75 -2.25 0.65
CA GLU A 82 -3.44 -2.91 0.46
C GLU A 82 -2.59 -2.20 -0.58
N HIS A 83 -3.17 -1.84 -1.72
CA HIS A 83 -2.50 -1.08 -2.77
C HIS A 83 -2.02 0.28 -2.23
N GLU A 84 -2.89 1.00 -1.52
CA GLU A 84 -2.55 2.30 -0.93
C GLU A 84 -1.44 2.21 0.13
N ILE A 85 -1.40 1.13 0.91
CA ILE A 85 -0.32 0.87 1.87
C ILE A 85 0.99 0.61 1.12
N LYS A 86 0.96 -0.24 0.09
CA LYS A 86 2.13 -0.59 -0.73
C LYS A 86 2.74 0.63 -1.41
N ASP A 87 1.91 1.50 -1.99
CA ASP A 87 2.35 2.74 -2.64
C ASP A 87 3.11 3.66 -1.69
N VAL A 88 2.61 3.81 -0.46
CA VAL A 88 3.26 4.66 0.54
C VAL A 88 4.60 4.05 0.95
N LEU A 89 4.67 2.73 1.16
CA LEU A 89 5.91 2.03 1.51
C LEU A 89 6.96 2.13 0.40
N GLU A 90 6.58 1.92 -0.85
CA GLU A 90 7.50 2.08 -1.99
C GLU A 90 8.00 3.52 -2.10
N ARG A 91 7.12 4.53 -1.95
CA ARG A 91 7.55 5.94 -1.92
C ARG A 91 8.55 6.22 -0.80
N GLU A 92 8.33 5.68 0.40
CA GLU A 92 9.29 5.84 1.50
C GLU A 92 10.63 5.16 1.21
N LYS A 93 10.61 3.96 0.61
CA LYS A 93 11.82 3.25 0.18
C LYS A 93 12.58 4.04 -0.88
N HIS A 94 11.92 4.56 -1.91
CA HIS A 94 12.54 5.40 -2.93
C HIS A 94 13.19 6.65 -2.32
N ILE A 95 12.49 7.36 -1.43
CA ILE A 95 13.01 8.58 -0.79
C ILE A 95 14.24 8.27 0.10
N HIS A 96 14.26 7.12 0.78
CA HIS A 96 15.31 6.81 1.74
C HIS A 96 16.50 6.05 1.17
N GLN A 97 16.31 5.26 0.12
CA GLN A 97 17.37 4.43 -0.46
C GLN A 97 17.82 4.94 -1.82
N PHE A 98 16.87 5.22 -2.72
CA PHE A 98 17.17 5.53 -4.11
C PHE A 98 17.64 6.98 -4.30
N VAL A 99 16.93 7.95 -3.73
CA VAL A 99 17.27 9.38 -3.86
C VAL A 99 18.66 9.70 -3.33
N PRO A 100 19.08 9.24 -2.12
CA PRO A 100 20.43 9.51 -1.64
C PRO A 100 21.51 8.83 -2.49
N ARG A 101 21.25 7.62 -2.98
CA ARG A 101 22.17 6.89 -3.85
C ARG A 101 22.40 7.63 -5.17
N ILE A 102 21.34 8.07 -5.84
CA ILE A 102 21.47 8.88 -7.07
C ILE A 102 22.20 10.18 -6.79
N LYS A 103 21.87 10.88 -5.69
CA LYS A 103 22.54 12.13 -5.33
C LYS A 103 24.05 11.94 -5.15
N ASN A 104 24.46 10.89 -4.45
CA ASN A 104 25.87 10.57 -4.26
C ASN A 104 26.56 10.21 -5.59
N ILE A 105 25.89 9.46 -6.47
CA ILE A 105 26.42 9.09 -7.78
C ILE A 105 26.58 10.32 -8.69
N LEU A 106 25.60 11.22 -8.71
CA LEU A 106 25.69 12.48 -9.47
C LEU A 106 26.81 13.38 -8.92
N GLU A 107 26.93 13.51 -7.60
CA GLU A 107 28.03 14.24 -6.96
C GLU A 107 29.40 13.65 -7.36
N ALA A 108 29.56 12.33 -7.30
CA ALA A 108 30.78 11.66 -7.73
C ALA A 108 31.06 11.81 -9.23
N TYR A 109 30.02 11.81 -10.06
CA TYR A 109 30.13 11.98 -11.51
C TYR A 109 30.67 13.37 -11.89
N TYR A 110 30.17 14.43 -11.25
CA TYR A 110 30.66 15.79 -11.49
C TYR A 110 32.02 16.06 -10.83
N ALA A 111 32.36 15.36 -9.75
CA ALA A 111 33.63 15.54 -9.05
C ALA A 111 34.81 14.79 -9.68
N THR A 112 34.57 13.82 -10.57
CA THR A 112 35.63 13.07 -11.24
C THR A 112 35.89 13.62 -12.64
N GLU A 113 37.15 13.67 -13.05
CA GLU A 113 37.54 14.02 -14.43
C GLU A 113 37.81 12.78 -15.28
N ASP A 114 37.92 11.62 -14.63
CA ASP A 114 38.16 10.31 -15.25
C ASP A 114 36.94 9.80 -16.02
N ILE A 115 37.10 9.63 -17.33
CA ILE A 115 36.06 9.24 -18.27
C ILE A 115 35.57 7.81 -18.01
N GLU A 116 36.43 6.89 -17.60
CA GLU A 116 36.03 5.51 -17.32
C GLU A 116 35.15 5.43 -16.07
N LYS A 117 35.53 6.16 -15.02
CA LYS A 117 34.74 6.27 -13.79
C LYS A 117 33.39 6.92 -14.04
N LYS A 118 33.32 7.95 -14.88
CA LYS A 118 32.05 8.57 -15.32
C LYS A 118 31.11 7.58 -15.98
N ASN A 119 31.61 6.79 -16.92
CA ASN A 119 30.82 5.77 -17.61
C ASN A 119 30.34 4.67 -16.66
N CYS A 120 31.19 4.25 -15.71
CA CYS A 120 30.81 3.27 -14.68
C CYS A 120 29.68 3.81 -13.77
N LEU A 121 29.79 5.06 -13.33
CA LEU A 121 28.78 5.73 -12.50
C LEU A 121 27.44 5.87 -13.24
N LEU A 122 27.44 6.27 -14.52
CA LEU A 122 26.21 6.35 -15.32
C LEU A 122 25.54 4.99 -15.51
N LYS A 123 26.32 3.96 -15.85
CA LYS A 123 25.83 2.57 -15.99
C LYS A 123 25.26 2.01 -14.69
N SER A 124 25.71 2.50 -13.53
CA SER A 124 25.18 2.07 -12.23
C SER A 124 23.75 2.57 -11.92
N VAL A 125 23.24 3.53 -12.70
CA VAL A 125 21.92 4.16 -12.53
C VAL A 125 20.99 3.90 -13.71
N LEU A 126 21.53 3.81 -14.92
CA LEU A 126 20.75 3.63 -16.15
C LEU A 126 20.63 2.15 -16.51
N GLU A 127 19.40 1.63 -16.53
CA GLU A 127 19.12 0.24 -16.93
C GLU A 127 18.99 0.10 -18.47
N LYS A 128 18.35 1.07 -19.14
CA LYS A 128 18.20 1.12 -20.59
C LYS A 128 17.98 2.55 -21.06
N VAL A 129 18.50 2.88 -22.25
CA VAL A 129 18.23 4.14 -22.95
C VAL A 129 17.58 3.80 -24.29
N THR A 130 16.41 4.36 -24.57
CA THR A 130 15.70 4.24 -25.86
C THR A 130 15.70 5.58 -26.58
N TYR A 131 16.00 5.56 -27.87
CA TYR A 131 16.05 6.73 -28.77
C TYR A 131 14.73 6.92 -29.51
#